data_AF-A0A0N0V162-F1
#
_entry.id   AF-A0A0N0V162-F1
#
_cell.length_a   1.000
_cell.length_b   1.000
_cell.length_c   1.000
_cell.angle_alpha   90.00
_cell.angle_beta   90.00
_cell.angle_gamma   90.00
#
_symmetry.space_group_name_H-M   'P 1'
#
loop_
_entity.id
_entity.type
_entity.pdbx_description
1 polymer ?
#
loop_
_entity_poly.entity_id
_entity_poly.type
_entity_poly.pdbx_seq_one_letter_code
_entity_poly.pdbx_strand_id
1 'polypeptide(L)'
;MKKSFIILILISFLFTNDCILAQQNIVPTIKSYNQSNIEWSSSDSWIENRIPNENDIVQVNGDLLLDKSYTIKSLIINQESSIKNKSDLKPTLTINGDISNYGTISEISDGIFYLEVAGNIINDGEWENSETKLIGSEAQIIESKNPIGGTLELNGKVITINSPNIVRCKNVKGTVTLNGTGTLYIEGNTSSGTISGTIPEINFSGTNQSLSATISIPKVIFSGSSLIYSSLSINGNTIIKENAVIKNISDRKPTLTVNGNIFNSGSIDDNTSGCLYLIVSGNITNDGEWKNDSTSIIWDSVEMADNYELYTSNSILTWRTDPIIEKTTSYDISSMLYDTIYWKVRASINNNLTDFSDIKSINAQKIHEFKTMIAIGEYELSLPNALITISELDIKTSTDKYGNFSIVDISNGNYKIDIQADGLESIESNIQISDYQAEISNVVIKLPEWLENIIVKNVINSFDVDSDAKIGIKEAIHALKCVVGIKN
;
A
#
# COMPACT_ATOMS: atom_id res chain seq x y z
N MET A 1 -0.74 -52.48 12.06
CA MET A 1 -0.76 -51.09 11.56
C MET A 1 -2.00 -50.38 12.08
N LYS A 2 -1.86 -49.51 13.09
CA LYS A 2 -2.83 -48.53 13.65
C LYS A 2 -2.48 -48.33 15.13
N LYS A 3 -1.49 -47.49 15.43
CA LYS A 3 -1.23 -46.97 16.79
C LYS A 3 -0.30 -45.74 16.86
N SER A 4 -0.10 -44.99 15.76
CA SER A 4 0.84 -43.85 15.71
C SER A 4 0.25 -42.57 15.10
N PHE A 5 -1.04 -42.29 15.28
CA PHE A 5 -1.66 -41.06 14.74
C PHE A 5 -2.37 -40.17 15.77
N ILE A 6 -2.32 -40.51 17.06
CA ILE A 6 -3.03 -39.76 18.11
C ILE A 6 -2.09 -38.87 18.95
N ILE A 7 -0.77 -39.02 18.84
CA ILE A 7 0.19 -38.24 19.65
C ILE A 7 0.56 -36.89 19.04
N LEU A 8 0.27 -36.63 17.75
CA LEU A 8 0.62 -35.34 17.12
C LEU A 8 -0.43 -34.24 17.31
N ILE A 9 -1.66 -34.55 17.73
CA ILE A 9 -2.74 -33.54 17.91
C ILE A 9 -2.81 -33.02 19.36
N LEU A 10 -2.25 -33.74 20.33
CA LEU A 10 -2.22 -33.26 21.72
C LEU A 10 -1.10 -32.24 21.99
N ILE A 11 -0.02 -32.24 21.20
CA ILE A 11 1.11 -31.32 21.39
C ILE A 11 0.80 -29.94 20.78
N SER A 12 -0.01 -29.86 19.72
CA SER A 12 -0.46 -28.57 19.16
C SER A 12 -1.45 -27.81 20.05
N PHE A 13 -2.09 -28.48 21.01
CA PHE A 13 -3.03 -27.85 21.95
C PHE A 13 -2.37 -27.38 23.26
N LEU A 14 -1.12 -27.77 23.51
CA LEU A 14 -0.37 -27.38 24.71
C LEU A 14 0.48 -26.10 24.51
N PHE A 15 0.56 -25.55 23.30
CA PHE A 15 1.33 -24.31 23.03
C PHE A 15 0.48 -23.07 22.72
N THR A 16 -0.85 -23.16 22.75
CA THR A 16 -1.75 -22.00 22.50
C THR A 16 -2.37 -21.42 23.77
N ASN A 17 -2.21 -22.06 24.94
CA ASN A 17 -2.85 -21.63 26.19
C ASN A 17 -1.89 -21.03 27.22
N ASP A 18 -0.57 -21.03 26.97
CA ASP A 18 0.41 -20.36 27.84
C ASP A 18 0.57 -18.86 27.52
N CYS A 19 -0.21 -18.32 26.58
CA CYS A 19 -0.34 -16.87 26.36
C CYS A 19 -1.53 -16.27 27.12
N ILE A 20 -2.03 -16.94 28.16
CA ILE A 20 -2.62 -16.23 29.31
C ILE A 20 -1.42 -15.88 30.19
N LEU A 21 -0.61 -14.92 29.73
CA LEU A 21 0.37 -14.26 30.58
C LEU A 21 -0.38 -13.82 31.82
N ALA A 22 0.19 -14.14 32.98
CA ALA A 22 -0.31 -13.72 34.28
C ALA A 22 -0.61 -12.22 34.22
N GLN A 23 -1.88 -11.88 33.97
CA GLN A 23 -2.41 -10.57 34.27
C GLN A 23 -2.15 -10.44 35.76
N GLN A 24 -1.08 -9.72 36.14
CA GLN A 24 -0.87 -9.45 37.54
C GLN A 24 -2.20 -8.88 38.01
N ASN A 25 -2.82 -9.51 39.00
CA ASN A 25 -3.97 -8.92 39.66
C ASN A 25 -3.44 -7.67 40.33
N ILE A 26 -3.39 -6.57 39.58
CA ILE A 26 -2.99 -5.25 40.06
C ILE A 26 -4.10 -4.86 41.02
N VAL A 27 -3.83 -4.97 42.32
CA VAL A 27 -4.82 -4.62 43.36
C VAL A 27 -4.69 -3.11 43.62
N PRO A 28 -5.73 -2.31 43.34
CA PRO A 28 -5.70 -0.87 43.58
C PRO A 28 -5.51 -0.56 45.07
N THR A 29 -4.65 0.42 45.35
CA THR A 29 -4.45 0.97 46.70
C THR A 29 -5.26 2.25 46.91
N ILE A 30 -5.76 2.85 45.82
CA ILE A 30 -6.58 4.05 45.84
C ILE A 30 -7.55 4.05 44.65
N LYS A 31 -8.78 4.53 44.88
CA LYS A 31 -9.87 4.49 43.91
C LYS A 31 -10.54 5.85 43.80
N SER A 32 -10.81 6.32 42.58
CA SER A 32 -11.64 7.51 42.40
C SER A 32 -13.11 7.17 42.64
N TYR A 33 -13.91 8.18 42.99
CA TYR A 33 -15.36 8.07 42.89
C TYR A 33 -15.80 7.93 41.43
N ASN A 34 -16.96 7.29 41.21
CA ASN A 34 -17.65 7.30 39.92
C ASN A 34 -18.49 8.57 39.81
N GLN A 35 -17.84 9.66 39.42
CA GLN A 35 -18.42 10.99 39.24
C GLN A 35 -17.76 11.67 38.04
N SER A 36 -18.46 12.62 37.43
CA SER A 36 -17.92 13.39 36.31
C SER A 36 -17.14 14.62 36.79
N ASN A 37 -16.06 14.94 36.07
CA ASN A 37 -15.21 16.12 36.23
C ASN A 37 -14.60 16.27 37.64
N ILE A 38 -14.22 15.16 38.26
CA ILE A 38 -13.49 15.20 39.54
C ILE A 38 -12.02 15.54 39.30
N GLU A 39 -11.43 16.33 40.20
CA GLU A 39 -10.05 16.82 40.04
C GLU A 39 -9.06 15.92 40.76
N TRP A 40 -7.94 15.58 40.13
CA TRP A 40 -6.92 14.73 40.74
C TRP A 40 -6.38 15.29 42.07
N SER A 41 -6.19 16.61 42.16
CA SER A 41 -5.69 17.31 43.35
C SER A 41 -6.66 17.38 44.52
N SER A 42 -7.94 17.04 44.33
CA SER A 42 -8.92 17.06 45.41
C SER A 42 -8.92 15.72 46.14
N SER A 43 -8.74 15.73 47.47
CA SER A 43 -8.89 14.53 48.30
C SER A 43 -10.29 13.93 48.22
N ASP A 44 -11.29 14.76 47.92
CA ASP A 44 -12.71 14.36 47.85
C ASP A 44 -13.01 13.57 46.56
N SER A 45 -12.09 13.58 45.59
CA SER A 45 -12.17 12.75 44.37
C SER A 45 -11.88 11.27 44.64
N TRP A 46 -11.34 10.94 45.83
CA TRP A 46 -10.79 9.63 46.17
C TRP A 46 -11.51 8.98 47.35
N ILE A 47 -11.84 7.70 47.23
CA ILE A 47 -12.54 6.92 48.27
C ILE A 47 -11.73 6.89 49.58
N GLU A 48 -10.41 6.84 49.46
CA GLU A 48 -9.47 6.80 50.58
C GLU A 48 -9.20 8.19 51.22
N ASN A 49 -9.93 9.24 50.79
CA ASN A 49 -9.84 10.61 51.32
C ASN A 49 -8.42 11.19 51.35
N ARG A 50 -7.60 10.86 50.35
CA ARG A 50 -6.26 11.39 50.14
C ARG A 50 -5.91 11.39 48.66
N ILE A 51 -4.94 12.21 48.27
CA ILE A 51 -4.45 12.27 46.89
C ILE A 51 -3.48 11.10 46.64
N PRO A 52 -3.50 10.44 45.47
CA PRO A 52 -2.53 9.43 45.09
C PRO A 52 -1.09 9.96 45.05
N ASN A 53 -0.13 9.11 45.40
CA ASN A 53 1.30 9.37 45.26
C ASN A 53 2.01 8.26 44.47
N GLU A 54 3.33 8.37 44.34
CA GLU A 54 4.18 7.48 43.53
C GLU A 54 4.15 5.99 43.94
N ASN A 55 3.68 5.66 45.14
CA ASN A 55 3.54 4.28 45.61
C ASN A 55 2.16 3.67 45.32
N ASP A 56 1.22 4.48 44.84
CA ASP A 56 -0.17 4.07 44.70
C ASP A 56 -0.47 3.41 43.35
N ILE A 57 -1.27 2.36 43.44
CA ILE A 57 -1.95 1.74 42.31
C ILE A 57 -3.33 2.39 42.23
N VAL A 58 -3.52 3.23 41.22
CA VAL A 58 -4.72 4.04 41.05
C VAL A 58 -5.74 3.30 40.19
N GLN A 59 -6.97 3.21 40.66
CA GLN A 59 -8.12 2.81 39.84
C GLN A 59 -9.06 4.01 39.61
N VAL A 60 -9.32 4.32 38.35
CA VAL A 60 -10.24 5.39 37.93
C VAL A 60 -11.61 4.77 37.63
N ASN A 61 -12.65 5.29 38.27
CA ASN A 61 -14.04 4.84 38.15
C ASN A 61 -15.00 5.90 37.60
N GLY A 62 -14.53 7.11 37.30
CA GLY A 62 -15.32 8.24 36.79
C GLY A 62 -14.51 9.10 35.82
N ASP A 63 -14.90 10.36 35.61
CA ASP A 63 -14.16 11.29 34.74
C ASP A 63 -13.19 12.14 35.57
N LEU A 64 -11.91 11.83 35.45
CA LEU A 64 -10.84 12.41 36.24
C LEU A 64 -10.06 13.45 35.43
N LEU A 65 -9.94 14.65 36.00
CA LEU A 65 -9.22 15.79 35.41
C LEU A 65 -7.86 15.98 36.09
N LEU A 66 -6.80 15.96 35.30
CA LEU A 66 -5.43 16.27 35.70
C LEU A 66 -5.19 17.78 35.65
N ASP A 67 -5.06 18.41 36.81
CA ASP A 67 -4.81 19.84 36.98
C ASP A 67 -3.31 20.20 37.07
N LYS A 68 -2.43 19.21 37.14
CA LYS A 68 -0.96 19.33 37.11
C LYS A 68 -0.35 17.95 36.80
N SER A 69 0.98 17.88 36.77
CA SER A 69 1.69 16.61 36.60
C SER A 69 1.70 15.79 37.88
N TYR A 70 1.60 14.46 37.73
CA TYR A 70 1.58 13.50 38.83
C TYR A 70 2.43 12.28 38.52
N THR A 71 2.84 11.58 39.58
CA THR A 71 3.57 10.32 39.49
C THR A 71 2.86 9.28 40.35
N ILE A 72 2.65 8.08 39.79
CA ILE A 72 1.99 6.95 40.45
C ILE A 72 2.69 5.64 40.14
N LYS A 73 2.37 4.59 40.90
CA LYS A 73 2.93 3.26 40.69
C LYS A 73 2.30 2.56 39.50
N SER A 74 0.97 2.50 39.42
CA SER A 74 0.26 1.81 38.33
C SER A 74 -1.12 2.41 38.13
N LEU A 75 -1.71 2.21 36.95
CA LEU A 75 -3.00 2.79 36.59
C LEU A 75 -3.95 1.76 36.02
N ILE A 76 -5.16 1.72 36.55
CA ILE A 76 -6.30 0.97 36.02
C ILE A 76 -7.39 1.99 35.68
N ILE A 77 -7.86 2.00 34.44
CA ILE A 77 -9.00 2.82 34.02
C ILE A 77 -10.13 1.87 33.69
N ASN A 78 -11.21 1.94 34.46
CA ASN A 78 -12.36 1.09 34.21
C ASN A 78 -13.12 1.50 32.95
N GLN A 79 -13.94 0.58 32.46
CA GLN A 79 -14.89 0.86 31.40
C GLN A 79 -15.78 2.06 31.77
N GLU A 80 -16.10 2.89 30.78
CA GLU A 80 -16.88 4.14 30.93
C GLU A 80 -16.21 5.24 31.78
N SER A 81 -15.02 5.00 32.33
CA SER A 81 -14.25 6.00 33.06
C SER A 81 -13.32 6.75 32.12
N SER A 82 -12.90 7.96 32.49
CA SER A 82 -11.96 8.73 31.67
C SER A 82 -10.89 9.44 32.49
N ILE A 83 -9.74 9.67 31.86
CA ILE A 83 -8.71 10.57 32.36
C ILE A 83 -8.35 11.58 31.28
N LYS A 84 -8.39 12.86 31.66
CA LYS A 84 -8.12 13.99 30.75
C LYS A 84 -7.33 15.08 31.46
N ASN A 85 -6.66 15.94 30.71
CA ASN A 85 -6.11 17.18 31.26
C ASN A 85 -7.25 18.16 31.65
N LYS A 86 -7.01 19.06 32.60
CA LYS A 86 -7.96 20.13 32.96
C LYS A 86 -7.69 21.38 32.10
N SER A 87 -8.69 21.87 31.37
CA SER A 87 -8.56 23.09 30.53
C SER A 87 -7.45 22.96 29.47
N ASP A 88 -6.75 24.06 29.18
CA ASP A 88 -5.58 24.25 28.32
C ASP A 88 -4.25 23.80 28.96
N LEU A 89 -4.30 23.16 30.14
CA LEU A 89 -3.11 22.69 30.83
C LEU A 89 -2.43 21.56 30.06
N LYS A 90 -1.12 21.43 30.33
CA LYS A 90 -0.23 20.47 29.68
C LYS A 90 0.39 19.45 30.65
N PRO A 91 -0.42 18.70 31.42
CA PRO A 91 0.09 17.83 32.46
C PRO A 91 0.79 16.60 31.87
N THR A 92 1.72 16.06 32.66
CA THR A 92 2.33 14.75 32.45
C THR A 92 1.91 13.82 33.57
N LEU A 93 1.34 12.67 33.23
CA LEU A 93 1.15 11.58 34.20
C LEU A 93 2.23 10.53 33.99
N THR A 94 3.11 10.40 34.99
CA THR A 94 4.19 9.41 35.01
C THR A 94 3.73 8.17 35.78
N ILE A 95 3.84 7.01 35.14
CA ILE A 95 3.39 5.72 35.67
C ILE A 95 4.62 4.81 35.77
N ASN A 96 5.07 4.55 37.00
CA ASN A 96 6.29 3.79 37.29
C ASN A 96 6.17 2.27 37.07
N GLY A 97 4.98 1.80 36.74
CA GLY A 97 4.64 0.39 36.53
C GLY A 97 3.61 0.26 35.42
N ASP A 98 2.71 -0.72 35.55
CA ASP A 98 1.82 -1.12 34.47
C ASP A 98 0.59 -0.18 34.32
N ILE A 99 0.05 -0.14 33.11
CA ILE A 99 -1.24 0.48 32.79
C ILE A 99 -2.21 -0.55 32.19
N SER A 100 -3.44 -0.53 32.68
CA SER A 100 -4.58 -1.26 32.11
C SER A 100 -5.70 -0.28 31.79
N ASN A 101 -5.87 0.04 30.52
CA ASN A 101 -6.90 0.96 30.04
C ASN A 101 -8.09 0.19 29.46
N TYR A 102 -9.24 0.28 30.11
CA TYR A 102 -10.54 -0.19 29.60
C TYR A 102 -11.53 0.96 29.36
N GLY A 103 -11.14 2.20 29.68
CA GLY A 103 -11.95 3.42 29.53
C GLY A 103 -11.35 4.34 28.47
N THR A 104 -11.36 5.66 28.73
CA THR A 104 -10.85 6.67 27.79
C THR A 104 -9.70 7.46 28.38
N ILE A 105 -8.56 7.45 27.69
CA ILE A 105 -7.47 8.40 27.90
C ILE A 105 -7.57 9.42 26.78
N SER A 106 -7.84 10.69 27.08
CA SER A 106 -7.94 11.72 26.03
C SER A 106 -7.48 13.08 26.54
N GLU A 107 -7.38 14.04 25.64
CA GLU A 107 -7.19 15.45 25.99
C GLU A 107 -8.43 16.28 25.67
N ILE A 108 -8.48 17.50 26.21
CA ILE A 108 -9.46 18.52 25.85
C ILE A 108 -8.86 19.37 24.71
N SER A 109 -9.69 19.86 23.78
CA SER A 109 -9.29 20.44 22.48
C SER A 109 -8.16 21.48 22.49
N ASP A 110 -8.00 22.24 23.58
CA ASP A 110 -7.02 23.32 23.68
C ASP A 110 -5.79 22.97 24.55
N GLY A 111 -5.76 21.77 25.13
CA GLY A 111 -4.68 21.32 26.00
C GLY A 111 -3.83 20.21 25.39
N ILE A 112 -2.86 19.73 26.16
CA ILE A 112 -1.96 18.65 25.73
C ILE A 112 -1.82 17.66 26.87
N PHE A 113 -2.07 16.37 26.65
CA PHE A 113 -1.88 15.36 27.68
C PHE A 113 -0.72 14.41 27.36
N TYR A 114 0.30 14.43 28.22
CA TYR A 114 1.46 13.54 28.12
C TYR A 114 1.35 12.35 29.08
N LEU A 115 1.73 11.17 28.59
CA LEU A 115 1.90 9.97 29.39
C LEU A 115 3.35 9.50 29.34
N GLU A 116 3.92 9.18 30.50
CA GLU A 116 5.19 8.47 30.60
C GLU A 116 4.99 7.13 31.32
N VAL A 117 5.28 6.01 30.66
CA VAL A 117 4.98 4.67 31.18
C VAL A 117 6.24 3.82 31.27
N ALA A 118 6.53 3.31 32.47
CA ALA A 118 7.68 2.45 32.73
C ALA A 118 7.38 0.95 32.64
N GLY A 119 6.13 0.53 32.90
CA GLY A 119 5.71 -0.87 32.86
C GLY A 119 4.97 -1.26 31.57
N ASN A 120 4.28 -2.40 31.63
CA ASN A 120 3.52 -2.94 30.50
C ASN A 120 2.26 -2.14 30.22
N ILE A 121 1.78 -2.22 28.98
CA ILE A 121 0.56 -1.55 28.53
C ILE A 121 -0.46 -2.59 28.08
N ILE A 122 -1.65 -2.55 28.68
CA ILE A 122 -2.86 -3.19 28.18
C ILE A 122 -3.84 -2.09 27.81
N ASN A 123 -4.28 -2.05 26.55
CA ASN A 123 -5.22 -1.07 26.05
C ASN A 123 -6.39 -1.73 25.30
N ASP A 124 -7.50 -1.86 26.01
CA ASP A 124 -8.80 -2.31 25.52
C ASP A 124 -9.82 -1.15 25.42
N GLY A 125 -9.41 0.06 25.80
CA GLY A 125 -10.21 1.29 25.76
C GLY A 125 -9.83 2.25 24.63
N GLU A 126 -10.24 3.50 24.74
CA GLU A 126 -9.85 4.60 23.85
C GLU A 126 -8.59 5.27 24.36
N TRP A 127 -7.68 5.63 23.46
CA TRP A 127 -6.42 6.28 23.77
C TRP A 127 -6.14 7.37 22.75
N GLU A 128 -6.27 8.62 23.17
CA GLU A 128 -6.27 9.82 22.33
C GLU A 128 -5.50 10.99 22.97
N ASN A 129 -4.54 10.71 23.84
CA ASN A 129 -3.65 11.74 24.34
C ASN A 129 -2.63 12.17 23.26
N SER A 130 -1.99 13.33 23.45
CA SER A 130 -1.00 13.84 22.50
C SER A 130 0.25 12.97 22.33
N GLU A 131 0.83 12.47 23.42
CA GLU A 131 2.07 11.70 23.36
C GLU A 131 2.20 10.71 24.52
N THR A 132 2.55 9.47 24.19
CA THR A 132 2.91 8.43 25.15
C THR A 132 4.39 8.10 24.97
N LYS A 133 5.17 8.25 26.04
CA LYS A 133 6.60 7.96 26.05
C LYS A 133 6.87 6.76 26.93
N LEU A 134 7.57 5.78 26.37
CA LEU A 134 8.03 4.64 27.12
C LEU A 134 9.31 5.02 27.86
N ILE A 135 9.32 4.87 29.19
CA ILE A 135 10.45 5.24 30.05
C ILE A 135 11.09 4.04 30.76
N GLY A 136 10.52 2.84 30.64
CA GLY A 136 11.00 1.63 31.30
C GLY A 136 12.42 1.23 30.90
N SER A 137 13.18 0.65 31.83
CA SER A 137 14.53 0.12 31.54
C SER A 137 14.48 -1.28 30.93
N GLU A 138 13.46 -2.05 31.27
CA GLU A 138 13.23 -3.41 30.78
C GLU A 138 12.40 -3.42 29.50
N ALA A 139 12.35 -4.58 28.84
CA ALA A 139 11.44 -4.78 27.73
C ALA A 139 9.98 -4.65 28.20
N GLN A 140 9.20 -3.81 27.52
CA GLN A 140 7.79 -3.58 27.85
C GLN A 140 6.90 -4.41 26.92
N ILE A 141 5.89 -5.06 27.49
CA ILE A 141 4.85 -5.77 26.72
C ILE A 141 3.74 -4.78 26.40
N ILE A 142 3.30 -4.76 25.14
CA ILE A 142 2.14 -3.98 24.70
C ILE A 142 1.09 -4.92 24.13
N GLU A 143 -0.08 -4.88 24.74
CA GLU A 143 -1.29 -5.56 24.29
C GLU A 143 -2.35 -4.49 24.03
N SER A 144 -2.83 -4.39 22.80
CA SER A 144 -3.77 -3.33 22.42
C SER A 144 -4.79 -3.87 21.46
N LYS A 145 -6.08 -3.71 21.77
CA LYS A 145 -7.17 -3.99 20.81
C LYS A 145 -7.48 -2.76 19.96
N ASN A 146 -7.42 -1.59 20.57
CA ASN A 146 -7.63 -0.30 19.92
C ASN A 146 -6.29 0.42 19.67
N PRO A 147 -6.21 1.42 18.78
CA PRO A 147 -5.00 2.21 18.59
C PRO A 147 -4.55 2.95 19.85
N ILE A 148 -3.25 2.98 20.10
CA ILE A 148 -2.61 3.96 20.98
C ILE A 148 -2.50 5.26 20.18
N GLY A 149 -3.29 6.26 20.58
CA GLY A 149 -3.30 7.57 19.94
C GLY A 149 -2.06 8.41 20.24
N GLY A 150 -2.04 9.60 19.65
CA GLY A 150 -0.92 10.52 19.77
C GLY A 150 0.36 10.02 19.10
N THR A 151 1.49 10.51 19.61
CA THR A 151 2.82 10.02 19.27
C THR A 151 3.30 9.02 20.30
N LEU A 152 3.71 7.84 19.86
CA LEU A 152 4.42 6.86 20.68
C LEU A 152 5.94 7.11 20.56
N GLU A 153 6.55 7.62 21.62
CA GLU A 153 8.00 7.87 21.70
C GLU A 153 8.73 6.67 22.30
N LEU A 154 9.64 6.08 21.53
CA LEU A 154 10.24 4.78 21.81
C LEU A 154 11.75 4.79 22.07
N ASN A 155 12.37 5.97 22.14
CA ASN A 155 13.84 6.19 22.20
C ASN A 155 14.68 5.12 22.94
N GLY A 156 15.20 4.16 22.18
CA GLY A 156 16.09 3.10 22.64
C GLY A 156 15.40 1.95 23.38
N LYS A 157 14.07 1.82 23.25
CA LYS A 157 13.28 0.84 24.00
C LYS A 157 13.14 -0.50 23.29
N VAL A 158 12.94 -1.53 24.09
CA VAL A 158 12.58 -2.87 23.63
C VAL A 158 11.10 -3.08 23.93
N ILE A 159 10.32 -3.42 22.91
CA ILE A 159 8.90 -3.75 23.04
C ILE A 159 8.70 -5.20 22.63
N THR A 160 7.86 -5.92 23.36
CA THR A 160 7.41 -7.26 22.96
C THR A 160 5.93 -7.22 22.56
N ILE A 161 5.63 -7.71 21.35
CA ILE A 161 4.27 -7.85 20.82
C ILE A 161 4.06 -9.34 20.50
N ASN A 162 3.24 -10.04 21.28
CA ASN A 162 2.99 -11.46 21.10
C ASN A 162 1.69 -11.71 20.33
N SER A 163 1.70 -12.71 19.45
CA SER A 163 0.46 -13.18 18.80
C SER A 163 -0.56 -13.63 19.86
N PRO A 164 -1.87 -13.37 19.66
CA PRO A 164 -2.51 -12.78 18.48
C PRO A 164 -2.61 -11.24 18.49
N ASN A 165 -1.85 -10.56 19.36
CA ASN A 165 -2.00 -9.12 19.55
C ASN A 165 -1.58 -8.32 18.31
N ILE A 166 -2.37 -7.30 18.02
CA ILE A 166 -2.14 -6.33 16.94
C ILE A 166 -2.07 -4.95 17.57
N VAL A 167 -0.87 -4.39 17.65
CA VAL A 167 -0.70 -3.02 18.18
C VAL A 167 -0.90 -2.03 17.04
N ARG A 168 -1.74 -1.02 17.25
CA ARG A 168 -1.94 0.09 16.32
C ARG A 168 -1.42 1.37 16.96
N CYS A 169 -0.65 2.15 16.23
CA CYS A 169 -0.11 3.43 16.70
C CYS A 169 -0.41 4.52 15.68
N LYS A 170 -0.89 5.69 16.15
CA LYS A 170 -1.08 6.84 15.27
C LYS A 170 0.27 7.39 14.80
N ASN A 171 1.17 7.81 15.67
CA ASN A 171 2.53 8.23 15.24
C ASN A 171 3.59 7.48 16.02
N VAL A 172 4.77 7.29 15.40
CA VAL A 172 5.93 6.66 16.06
C VAL A 172 7.16 7.55 15.90
N LYS A 173 7.92 7.70 16.98
CA LYS A 173 9.16 8.48 17.02
C LYS A 173 10.26 7.75 17.77
N GLY A 174 11.48 7.88 17.26
CA GLY A 174 12.68 7.37 17.91
C GLY A 174 13.08 5.97 17.46
N THR A 175 14.05 5.40 18.17
CA THR A 175 14.60 4.07 17.87
C THR A 175 13.96 3.00 18.76
N VAL A 176 13.58 1.86 18.19
CA VAL A 176 12.95 0.74 18.92
C VAL A 176 13.45 -0.62 18.42
N THR A 177 13.52 -1.58 19.34
CA THR A 177 13.63 -3.01 19.02
C THR A 177 12.31 -3.72 19.36
N LEU A 178 11.70 -4.38 18.37
CA LEU A 178 10.42 -5.07 18.45
C LEU A 178 10.63 -6.59 18.48
N ASN A 179 10.26 -7.23 19.58
CA ASN A 179 10.31 -8.68 19.75
C ASN A 179 8.92 -9.30 19.74
N GLY A 180 8.88 -10.62 19.59
CA GLY A 180 7.64 -11.40 19.64
C GLY A 180 7.13 -11.83 18.26
N THR A 181 5.86 -12.21 18.21
CA THR A 181 5.22 -12.88 17.06
C THR A 181 3.94 -12.17 16.58
N GLY A 182 3.57 -11.05 17.19
CA GLY A 182 2.42 -10.24 16.77
C GLY A 182 2.75 -9.26 15.65
N THR A 183 1.83 -8.32 15.40
CA THR A 183 1.94 -7.35 14.30
C THR A 183 1.85 -5.91 14.83
N LEU A 184 2.62 -5.01 14.24
CA LEU A 184 2.53 -3.56 14.47
C LEU A 184 1.95 -2.85 13.24
N TYR A 185 0.90 -2.07 13.46
CA TYR A 185 0.31 -1.15 12.50
C TYR A 185 0.66 0.29 12.88
N ILE A 186 1.16 1.04 11.91
CA ILE A 186 1.41 2.47 12.04
C ILE A 186 0.43 3.17 11.10
N GLU A 187 -0.42 4.04 11.64
CA GLU A 187 -1.53 4.69 10.93
C GLU A 187 -1.27 6.17 10.61
N GLY A 188 -0.18 6.74 11.11
CA GLY A 188 0.26 8.11 10.86
C GLY A 188 1.77 8.17 10.64
N ASN A 189 2.44 9.20 11.15
CA ASN A 189 3.80 9.53 10.75
C ASN A 189 4.86 8.69 11.47
N THR A 190 5.99 8.48 10.80
CA THR A 190 7.24 8.03 11.43
C THR A 190 8.30 9.11 11.31
N SER A 191 8.82 9.54 12.45
CA SER A 191 9.88 10.56 12.49
C SER A 191 11.20 9.94 12.94
N SER A 192 12.23 10.11 12.09
CA SER A 192 13.64 9.77 12.27
C SER A 192 13.97 8.77 13.39
N GLY A 193 14.36 7.56 13.03
CA GLY A 193 14.81 6.55 13.98
C GLY A 193 15.08 5.21 13.32
N THR A 194 15.41 4.21 14.14
CA THR A 194 15.56 2.82 13.69
C THR A 194 14.46 1.96 14.29
N ILE A 195 13.68 1.26 13.47
CA ILE A 195 12.73 0.23 13.89
C ILE A 195 13.36 -1.10 13.53
N SER A 196 13.72 -1.93 14.51
CA SER A 196 14.41 -3.20 14.29
C SER A 196 13.73 -4.31 15.07
N GLY A 197 14.00 -5.58 14.76
CA GLY A 197 13.59 -6.68 15.62
C GLY A 197 13.18 -7.96 14.90
N THR A 198 12.47 -8.81 15.62
CA THR A 198 12.15 -10.18 15.19
C THR A 198 10.66 -10.41 14.91
N ILE A 199 9.81 -9.40 15.07
CA ILE A 199 8.40 -9.54 14.70
C ILE A 199 8.27 -9.88 13.21
N PRO A 200 7.27 -10.67 12.81
CA PRO A 200 7.15 -11.14 11.44
C PRO A 200 6.93 -10.00 10.44
N GLU A 201 6.16 -8.97 10.81
CA GLU A 201 5.80 -7.88 9.90
C GLU A 201 5.42 -6.56 10.58
N ILE A 202 5.58 -5.46 9.83
CA ILE A 202 5.02 -4.13 10.13
C ILE A 202 4.12 -3.69 8.97
N ASN A 203 3.02 -3.00 9.29
CA ASN A 203 2.10 -2.45 8.31
C ASN A 203 1.95 -0.92 8.44
N PHE A 204 2.19 -0.20 7.34
CA PHE A 204 1.88 1.22 7.14
C PHE A 204 0.52 1.34 6.45
N SER A 205 -0.52 1.66 7.22
CA SER A 205 -1.92 1.61 6.76
C SER A 205 -2.63 2.97 6.73
N GLY A 206 -1.92 4.05 7.05
CA GLY A 206 -2.49 5.39 7.15
C GLY A 206 -2.67 6.10 5.81
N THR A 207 -3.19 7.31 5.87
CA THR A 207 -3.31 8.21 4.71
C THR A 207 -2.28 9.33 4.79
N ASN A 208 -1.54 9.56 3.71
CA ASN A 208 -0.50 10.59 3.60
C ASN A 208 0.55 10.53 4.74
N GLN A 209 0.96 9.32 5.13
CA GLN A 209 1.92 9.11 6.21
C GLN A 209 3.29 9.62 5.82
N SER A 210 3.82 10.59 6.56
CA SER A 210 5.19 11.06 6.36
C SER A 210 6.16 10.07 7.00
N LEU A 211 7.05 9.47 6.18
CA LEU A 211 7.97 8.43 6.61
C LEU A 211 9.44 8.83 6.47
N SER A 212 10.20 8.58 7.53
CA SER A 212 11.65 8.72 7.57
C SER A 212 12.24 7.82 8.67
N ALA A 213 12.78 6.66 8.31
CA ALA A 213 13.35 5.71 9.28
C ALA A 213 14.32 4.72 8.61
N THR A 214 15.04 3.97 9.43
CA THR A 214 15.63 2.68 9.02
C THR A 214 14.80 1.57 9.64
N ILE A 215 14.32 0.62 8.84
CA ILE A 215 13.46 -0.48 9.27
C ILE A 215 14.20 -1.79 9.00
N SER A 216 14.53 -2.56 10.04
CA SER A 216 15.12 -3.89 9.94
C SER A 216 14.16 -4.93 10.51
N ILE A 217 13.15 -5.27 9.71
CA ILE A 217 12.11 -6.25 9.98
C ILE A 217 11.94 -7.11 8.72
N PRO A 218 11.71 -8.43 8.82
CA PRO A 218 11.68 -9.32 7.64
C PRO A 218 10.69 -8.90 6.54
N LYS A 219 9.56 -8.29 6.92
CA LYS A 219 8.48 -7.90 6.01
C LYS A 219 7.88 -6.56 6.39
N VAL A 220 7.82 -5.64 5.43
CA VAL A 220 7.15 -4.34 5.54
C VAL A 220 6.01 -4.29 4.54
N ILE A 221 4.83 -3.91 4.99
CA ILE A 221 3.63 -3.81 4.16
C ILE A 221 3.17 -2.36 4.11
N PHE A 222 2.91 -1.86 2.91
CA PHE A 222 2.19 -0.62 2.66
C PHE A 222 0.77 -0.98 2.25
N SER A 223 -0.20 -0.62 3.08
CA SER A 223 -1.64 -0.80 2.80
C SER A 223 -2.35 0.54 2.60
N GLY A 224 -1.70 1.66 2.90
CA GLY A 224 -2.22 3.02 2.72
C GLY A 224 -1.29 3.91 1.89
N SER A 225 -1.48 5.23 2.00
CA SER A 225 -0.69 6.23 1.27
C SER A 225 0.47 6.73 2.13
N SER A 226 1.69 6.60 1.61
CA SER A 226 2.94 6.97 2.27
C SER A 226 3.72 8.01 1.46
N LEU A 227 4.15 9.07 2.15
CA LEU A 227 4.99 10.15 1.66
C LEU A 227 6.39 9.97 2.25
N ILE A 228 7.38 9.66 1.42
CA ILE A 228 8.76 9.60 1.88
C ILE A 228 9.27 11.02 2.11
N TYR A 229 9.68 11.33 3.34
CA TYR A 229 10.01 12.69 3.76
C TYR A 229 11.47 13.09 3.51
N SER A 230 12.39 12.17 3.76
CA SER A 230 13.85 12.38 3.62
C SER A 230 14.53 11.10 3.16
N SER A 231 14.69 10.12 4.05
CA SER A 231 15.28 8.82 3.74
C SER A 231 14.52 7.73 4.46
N LEU A 232 14.10 6.71 3.72
CA LEU A 232 13.53 5.48 4.27
C LEU A 232 14.40 4.31 3.79
N SER A 233 14.95 3.54 4.72
CA SER A 233 15.68 2.30 4.41
C SER A 233 14.94 1.12 5.00
N ILE A 234 14.70 0.08 4.22
CA ILE A 234 13.98 -1.14 4.60
C ILE A 234 14.91 -2.33 4.37
N ASN A 235 15.38 -2.96 5.43
CA ASN A 235 16.15 -4.20 5.44
C ASN A 235 15.22 -5.41 5.60
N GLY A 236 14.42 -5.64 4.57
CA GLY A 236 13.40 -6.68 4.52
C GLY A 236 12.61 -6.62 3.23
N ASN A 237 11.73 -7.60 3.02
CA ASN A 237 10.84 -7.62 1.87
C ASN A 237 9.77 -6.54 2.01
N THR A 238 9.47 -5.85 0.92
CA THR A 238 8.44 -4.80 0.86
C THR A 238 7.26 -5.26 0.03
N ILE A 239 6.05 -5.13 0.58
CA ILE A 239 4.79 -5.41 -0.11
C ILE A 239 4.00 -4.11 -0.20
N ILE A 240 3.55 -3.76 -1.40
CA ILE A 240 2.71 -2.58 -1.65
C ILE A 240 1.38 -3.11 -2.16
N LYS A 241 0.30 -2.89 -1.41
CA LYS A 241 -1.04 -3.39 -1.73
C LYS A 241 -1.71 -2.56 -2.82
N GLU A 242 -2.73 -3.14 -3.47
CA GLU A 242 -3.48 -2.57 -4.61
C GLU A 242 -3.89 -1.09 -4.46
N ASN A 243 -4.30 -0.68 -3.26
CA ASN A 243 -4.74 0.69 -2.99
C ASN A 243 -3.67 1.55 -2.26
N ALA A 244 -2.46 1.01 -2.08
CA ALA A 244 -1.37 1.72 -1.44
C ALA A 244 -0.64 2.58 -2.46
N VAL A 245 -0.19 3.75 -2.01
CA VAL A 245 0.58 4.70 -2.83
C VAL A 245 1.84 5.07 -2.08
N ILE A 246 2.99 4.92 -2.73
CA ILE A 246 4.27 5.42 -2.22
C ILE A 246 4.74 6.53 -3.15
N LYS A 247 5.03 7.70 -2.59
CA LYS A 247 5.61 8.82 -3.33
C LYS A 247 6.48 9.69 -2.45
N ASN A 248 7.26 10.59 -3.05
CA ASN A 248 7.94 11.64 -2.32
C ASN A 248 6.97 12.70 -1.78
N ILE A 249 7.35 13.36 -0.68
CA ILE A 249 6.73 14.62 -0.29
C ILE A 249 7.07 15.72 -1.32
N SER A 250 6.15 16.69 -1.48
CA SER A 250 6.30 17.84 -2.40
C SER A 250 7.64 18.54 -2.22
N ASP A 251 8.25 18.96 -3.34
CA ASP A 251 9.49 19.75 -3.42
C ASP A 251 10.72 19.07 -2.83
N ARG A 252 10.66 17.75 -2.61
CA ARG A 252 11.78 16.96 -2.09
C ARG A 252 12.16 15.83 -3.02
N LYS A 253 13.42 15.44 -2.90
CA LYS A 253 14.01 14.31 -3.61
C LYS A 253 14.52 13.24 -2.64
N PRO A 254 13.61 12.61 -1.87
CA PRO A 254 13.97 11.64 -0.86
C PRO A 254 14.47 10.33 -1.49
N THR A 255 15.11 9.49 -0.67
CA THR A 255 15.53 8.15 -1.07
C THR A 255 14.74 7.09 -0.31
N LEU A 256 14.19 6.13 -1.05
CA LEU A 256 13.67 4.87 -0.52
C LEU A 256 14.64 3.76 -0.91
N THR A 257 15.32 3.17 0.06
CA THR A 257 16.18 1.99 -0.13
C THR A 257 15.47 0.74 0.37
N VAL A 258 15.34 -0.28 -0.48
CA VAL A 258 14.81 -1.60 -0.12
C VAL A 258 15.92 -2.65 -0.27
N ASN A 259 16.47 -3.05 0.86
CA ASN A 259 17.43 -4.13 1.00
C ASN A 259 16.72 -5.50 1.09
N GLY A 260 15.85 -5.77 0.13
CA GLY A 260 15.02 -6.98 0.02
C GLY A 260 14.24 -6.99 -1.30
N ASN A 261 13.29 -7.92 -1.44
CA ASN A 261 12.41 -7.96 -2.61
C ASN A 261 11.29 -6.93 -2.51
N ILE A 262 10.81 -6.43 -3.65
CA ILE A 262 9.60 -5.60 -3.76
C ILE A 262 8.51 -6.41 -4.45
N PHE A 263 7.31 -6.42 -3.85
CA PHE A 263 6.08 -6.93 -4.44
C PHE A 263 5.09 -5.78 -4.52
N ASN A 264 4.97 -5.18 -5.71
CA ASN A 264 4.09 -4.03 -5.94
C ASN A 264 2.80 -4.47 -6.62
N SER A 265 1.67 -4.30 -5.95
CA SER A 265 0.34 -4.32 -6.57
C SER A 265 -0.31 -2.94 -6.56
N GLY A 266 0.28 -1.96 -5.85
CA GLY A 266 -0.23 -0.59 -5.72
C GLY A 266 0.44 0.38 -6.69
N SER A 267 0.68 1.60 -6.23
CA SER A 267 1.32 2.65 -7.03
C SER A 267 2.61 3.17 -6.38
N ILE A 268 3.69 3.21 -7.16
CA ILE A 268 4.92 3.94 -6.83
C ILE A 268 5.01 5.13 -7.78
N ASP A 269 4.99 6.35 -7.24
CA ASP A 269 4.78 7.57 -8.02
C ASP A 269 5.73 8.70 -7.59
N ASP A 270 5.92 9.66 -8.48
CA ASP A 270 6.58 10.93 -8.20
C ASP A 270 5.56 12.05 -7.99
N ASN A 271 5.76 12.84 -6.95
CA ASN A 271 4.96 14.02 -6.70
C ASN A 271 5.46 15.20 -7.56
N THR A 272 4.56 16.11 -7.94
CA THR A 272 4.68 17.06 -9.06
C THR A 272 5.88 18.00 -9.06
N SER A 273 6.65 18.12 -7.97
CA SER A 273 7.81 19.02 -7.84
C SER A 273 9.09 18.35 -7.32
N GLY A 274 9.20 17.02 -7.43
CA GLY A 274 10.41 16.28 -7.07
C GLY A 274 10.45 14.89 -7.70
N CYS A 275 11.43 14.08 -7.29
CA CYS A 275 11.52 12.67 -7.69
C CYS A 275 11.84 11.83 -6.44
N LEU A 276 11.22 10.67 -6.31
CA LEU A 276 11.62 9.65 -5.36
C LEU A 276 12.81 8.89 -5.94
N TYR A 277 13.94 8.80 -5.22
CA TYR A 277 15.02 7.90 -5.60
C TYR A 277 14.75 6.53 -4.99
N LEU A 278 14.36 5.56 -5.80
CA LEU A 278 14.11 4.19 -5.36
C LEU A 278 15.35 3.33 -5.62
N ILE A 279 15.87 2.69 -4.58
CA ILE A 279 17.06 1.84 -4.63
C ILE A 279 16.69 0.45 -4.16
N VAL A 280 16.95 -0.58 -4.97
CA VAL A 280 16.51 -1.95 -4.69
C VAL A 280 17.67 -2.93 -4.79
N SER A 281 17.88 -3.74 -3.77
CA SER A 281 18.90 -4.81 -3.83
C SER A 281 18.33 -6.15 -4.27
N GLY A 282 17.02 -6.41 -4.10
CA GLY A 282 16.38 -7.70 -4.34
C GLY A 282 15.67 -7.81 -5.69
N ASN A 283 14.78 -8.80 -5.78
CA ASN A 283 13.88 -8.98 -6.92
C ASN A 283 12.74 -7.96 -6.88
N ILE A 284 12.21 -7.60 -8.04
CA ILE A 284 11.03 -6.77 -8.20
C ILE A 284 9.95 -7.61 -8.88
N THR A 285 8.77 -7.68 -8.28
CA THR A 285 7.53 -8.11 -8.92
C THR A 285 6.60 -6.91 -8.95
N ASN A 286 6.22 -6.47 -10.14
CA ASN A 286 5.40 -5.30 -10.35
C ASN A 286 4.12 -5.68 -11.11
N ASP A 287 3.05 -5.84 -10.36
CA ASP A 287 1.67 -6.07 -10.82
C ASP A 287 0.81 -4.79 -10.70
N GLY A 288 1.42 -3.67 -10.29
CA GLY A 288 0.77 -2.37 -10.10
C GLY A 288 1.37 -1.27 -10.98
N GLU A 289 1.11 -0.02 -10.61
CA GLU A 289 1.64 1.15 -11.31
C GLU A 289 3.05 1.52 -10.80
N TRP A 290 3.96 1.81 -11.72
CA TRP A 290 5.30 2.30 -11.41
C TRP A 290 5.62 3.55 -12.24
N LYS A 291 5.17 4.71 -11.77
CA LYS A 291 5.33 6.02 -12.44
C LYS A 291 6.58 6.77 -11.98
N ASN A 292 7.34 6.19 -11.07
CA ASN A 292 8.59 6.78 -10.59
C ASN A 292 9.68 6.81 -11.68
N ASP A 293 10.30 7.98 -11.86
CA ASP A 293 11.30 8.24 -12.90
C ASP A 293 12.71 7.78 -12.52
N SER A 294 12.97 7.44 -11.24
CA SER A 294 14.33 7.15 -10.77
C SER A 294 14.40 5.91 -9.87
N THR A 295 14.58 4.77 -10.51
CA THR A 295 14.78 3.47 -9.85
C THR A 295 16.13 2.87 -10.23
N SER A 296 16.93 2.52 -9.24
CA SER A 296 18.21 1.84 -9.43
C SER A 296 18.26 0.51 -8.70
N ILE A 297 18.94 -0.48 -9.29
CA ILE A 297 19.36 -1.69 -8.57
C ILE A 297 20.72 -1.46 -7.93
N ILE A 298 20.98 -2.16 -6.82
CA ILE A 298 22.28 -2.16 -6.13
C ILE A 298 22.76 -3.58 -5.84
N TRP A 299 24.07 -3.71 -5.63
CA TRP A 299 24.73 -4.96 -5.23
C TRP A 299 25.83 -4.70 -4.20
N ASP A 300 26.30 -5.76 -3.56
CA ASP A 300 27.35 -5.66 -2.55
C ASP A 300 28.67 -5.17 -3.16
N SER A 301 29.38 -4.31 -2.42
CA SER A 301 30.71 -3.88 -2.82
C SER A 301 31.72 -5.01 -2.62
N VAL A 302 32.66 -5.13 -3.57
CA VAL A 302 33.79 -6.04 -3.46
C VAL A 302 35.05 -5.21 -3.23
N GLU A 303 35.80 -5.56 -2.18
CA GLU A 303 37.05 -4.85 -1.84
C GLU A 303 38.03 -4.91 -3.02
N MET A 304 38.67 -3.79 -3.35
CA MET A 304 39.61 -3.64 -4.47
C MET A 304 39.01 -3.85 -5.88
N ALA A 305 37.69 -3.84 -6.04
CA ALA A 305 37.08 -3.88 -7.37
C ALA A 305 37.46 -2.63 -8.20
N ASP A 306 37.97 -2.85 -9.40
CA ASP A 306 38.24 -1.79 -10.39
C ASP A 306 36.93 -1.33 -11.07
N ASN A 307 36.02 -2.28 -11.31
CA ASN A 307 34.71 -2.09 -11.91
C ASN A 307 33.84 -3.35 -11.70
N TYR A 308 32.58 -3.27 -12.14
CA TYR A 308 31.60 -4.33 -12.13
C TYR A 308 31.07 -4.59 -13.54
N GLU A 309 30.92 -5.87 -13.88
CA GLU A 309 30.27 -6.32 -15.11
C GLU A 309 28.83 -6.72 -14.82
N LEU A 310 27.88 -5.87 -15.23
CA LEU A 310 26.44 -6.12 -15.13
C LEU A 310 25.94 -6.79 -16.41
N TYR A 311 25.30 -7.94 -16.25
CA TYR A 311 24.63 -8.65 -17.31
C TYR A 311 23.13 -8.55 -17.13
N THR A 312 22.41 -8.18 -18.18
CA THR A 312 20.95 -8.18 -18.23
C THR A 312 20.45 -9.08 -19.35
N SER A 313 19.27 -9.69 -19.16
CA SER A 313 18.63 -10.55 -20.16
C SER A 313 17.12 -10.64 -19.95
N ASN A 314 16.36 -10.95 -20.99
CA ASN A 314 14.96 -11.33 -20.89
C ASN A 314 14.76 -12.85 -20.61
N SER A 315 15.84 -13.61 -20.47
CA SER A 315 15.80 -15.05 -20.19
C SER A 315 17.01 -15.49 -19.36
N ILE A 316 16.79 -16.38 -18.39
CA ILE A 316 17.87 -16.96 -17.58
C ILE A 316 18.82 -17.86 -18.38
N LEU A 317 18.38 -18.34 -19.55
CA LEU A 317 19.10 -19.31 -20.38
C LEU A 317 20.06 -18.64 -21.37
N THR A 318 19.83 -17.38 -21.70
CA THR A 318 20.60 -16.64 -22.71
C THR A 318 21.06 -15.33 -22.10
N TRP A 319 22.36 -15.04 -22.14
CA TRP A 319 22.91 -13.78 -21.62
C TRP A 319 23.61 -13.03 -22.75
N ARG A 320 23.56 -11.70 -22.72
CA ARG A 320 24.36 -10.88 -23.63
C ARG A 320 25.84 -11.17 -23.41
N THR A 321 26.63 -11.17 -24.47
CA THR A 321 28.09 -11.36 -24.38
C THR A 321 28.81 -10.11 -23.87
N ASP A 322 28.22 -8.94 -24.13
CA ASP A 322 28.83 -7.64 -23.83
C ASP A 322 28.19 -7.10 -22.54
N PRO A 323 28.91 -7.12 -21.40
CA PRO A 323 28.40 -6.58 -20.15
C PRO A 323 28.33 -5.06 -20.18
N ILE A 324 27.50 -4.51 -19.31
CA ILE A 324 27.54 -3.10 -18.93
C ILE A 324 28.65 -2.97 -17.88
N ILE A 325 29.59 -2.05 -18.09
CA ILE A 325 30.72 -1.82 -17.17
C ILE A 325 30.38 -0.64 -16.26
N GLU A 326 30.20 -0.92 -14.97
CA GLU A 326 29.90 0.08 -13.95
C GLU A 326 31.08 0.28 -12.99
N LYS A 327 31.33 1.54 -12.61
CA LYS A 327 32.35 1.87 -11.60
C LYS A 327 31.79 1.90 -10.18
N THR A 328 30.46 1.92 -10.06
CA THR A 328 29.73 1.99 -8.79
C THR A 328 28.95 0.70 -8.58
N THR A 329 28.36 0.55 -7.39
CA THR A 329 27.54 -0.60 -7.02
C THR A 329 26.06 -0.39 -7.31
N SER A 330 25.74 0.38 -8.35
CA SER A 330 24.38 0.75 -8.70
C SER A 330 24.21 0.91 -10.20
N TYR A 331 23.02 0.58 -10.71
CA TYR A 331 22.64 0.80 -12.10
C TYR A 331 21.19 1.26 -12.20
N ASP A 332 20.93 2.26 -13.04
CA ASP A 332 19.58 2.79 -13.29
C ASP A 332 18.77 1.82 -14.17
N ILE A 333 17.62 1.40 -13.66
CA ILE A 333 16.70 0.47 -14.32
C ILE A 333 15.34 1.10 -14.62
N SER A 334 15.19 2.42 -14.53
CA SER A 334 13.88 3.08 -14.74
C SER A 334 13.20 2.67 -16.05
N SER A 335 13.95 2.47 -17.12
CA SER A 335 13.43 2.03 -18.44
C SER A 335 13.12 0.54 -18.54
N MET A 336 13.53 -0.26 -17.55
CA MET A 336 13.45 -1.72 -17.53
C MET A 336 12.29 -2.26 -16.69
N LEU A 337 11.58 -1.38 -15.96
CA LEU A 337 10.53 -1.74 -15.01
C LEU A 337 9.22 -2.24 -15.63
N TYR A 338 9.14 -2.27 -16.95
CA TYR A 338 7.96 -2.69 -17.71
C TYR A 338 8.16 -4.01 -18.46
N ASP A 339 9.35 -4.60 -18.35
CA ASP A 339 9.70 -5.86 -19.00
C ASP A 339 10.05 -6.93 -17.95
N THR A 340 10.08 -8.19 -18.39
CA THR A 340 10.70 -9.26 -17.61
C THR A 340 12.20 -9.27 -17.86
N ILE A 341 12.99 -8.89 -16.87
CA ILE A 341 14.45 -8.78 -16.98
C ILE A 341 15.12 -9.52 -15.83
N TYR A 342 16.12 -10.33 -16.16
CA TYR A 342 17.02 -10.99 -15.24
C TYR A 342 18.36 -10.26 -15.25
N TRP A 343 19.00 -10.19 -14.08
CA TRP A 343 20.32 -9.59 -13.97
C TRP A 343 21.22 -10.35 -12.99
N LYS A 344 22.52 -10.23 -13.22
CA LYS A 344 23.59 -10.71 -12.35
C LYS A 344 24.82 -9.84 -12.55
N VAL A 345 25.66 -9.76 -11.53
CA VAL A 345 26.85 -8.92 -11.54
C VAL A 345 28.06 -9.68 -11.06
N ARG A 346 29.25 -9.30 -11.51
CA ARG A 346 30.52 -9.72 -10.94
C ARG A 346 31.50 -8.56 -10.92
N ALA A 347 32.41 -8.54 -9.97
CA ALA A 347 33.49 -7.56 -9.90
C ALA A 347 34.71 -7.99 -10.72
N SER A 348 35.47 -7.00 -11.22
CA SER A 348 36.81 -7.17 -11.79
C SER A 348 37.85 -6.60 -10.81
N ILE A 349 38.88 -7.40 -10.48
CA ILE A 349 39.95 -7.05 -9.55
C ILE A 349 41.29 -7.32 -10.23
N ASN A 350 42.03 -6.28 -10.56
CA ASN A 350 43.30 -6.36 -11.29
C ASN A 350 43.16 -7.21 -12.58
N ASN A 351 42.09 -6.98 -13.34
CA ASN A 351 41.68 -7.75 -14.53
C ASN A 351 41.29 -9.23 -14.28
N ASN A 352 41.12 -9.67 -13.03
CA ASN A 352 40.55 -10.98 -12.71
C ASN A 352 39.08 -10.83 -12.33
N LEU A 353 38.24 -11.65 -12.95
CA LEU A 353 36.80 -11.62 -12.70
C LEU A 353 36.45 -12.52 -11.51
N THR A 354 35.61 -12.00 -10.63
CA THR A 354 35.00 -12.78 -9.54
C THR A 354 33.85 -13.66 -10.05
N ASP A 355 33.34 -14.53 -9.17
CA ASP A 355 32.11 -15.27 -9.44
C ASP A 355 30.91 -14.31 -9.58
N PHE A 356 29.88 -14.76 -10.30
CA PHE A 356 28.64 -14.03 -10.40
C PHE A 356 27.89 -14.01 -9.06
N SER A 357 27.21 -12.90 -8.80
CA SER A 357 26.14 -12.81 -7.82
C SER A 357 25.01 -13.79 -8.15
N ASP A 358 24.12 -13.99 -7.17
CA ASP A 358 22.82 -14.59 -7.43
C ASP A 358 22.08 -13.85 -8.56
N ILE A 359 21.36 -14.61 -9.38
CA ILE A 359 20.48 -14.05 -10.41
C ILE A 359 19.28 -13.43 -9.72
N LYS A 360 18.97 -12.18 -10.09
CA LYS A 360 17.78 -11.46 -9.65
C LYS A 360 16.90 -11.12 -10.85
N SER A 361 15.65 -10.75 -10.59
CA SER A 361 14.66 -10.47 -11.62
C SER A 361 13.83 -9.23 -11.34
N ILE A 362 13.45 -8.57 -12.42
CA ILE A 362 12.30 -7.68 -12.54
C ILE A 362 11.24 -8.49 -13.29
N ASN A 363 10.11 -8.73 -12.65
CA ASN A 363 8.94 -9.33 -13.29
C ASN A 363 7.84 -8.28 -13.28
N ALA A 364 7.75 -7.52 -14.37
CA ALA A 364 6.67 -6.58 -14.57
C ALA A 364 5.58 -7.27 -15.38
N GLN A 365 4.35 -7.26 -14.86
CA GLN A 365 3.20 -7.56 -15.70
C GLN A 365 3.02 -6.35 -16.62
N LYS A 366 3.45 -6.49 -17.87
CA LYS A 366 3.26 -5.42 -18.84
C LYS A 366 1.76 -5.26 -19.07
N ILE A 367 1.27 -4.14 -18.58
CA ILE A 367 -0.09 -3.66 -18.72
C ILE A 367 -0.16 -3.00 -20.08
N HIS A 368 -0.82 -3.64 -21.03
CA HIS A 368 -1.05 -3.06 -22.35
C HIS A 368 -2.34 -2.27 -22.38
N GLU A 369 -2.33 -1.16 -23.12
CA GLU A 369 -3.55 -0.50 -23.56
C GLU A 369 -3.89 -0.99 -24.96
N PHE A 370 -5.01 -1.68 -25.07
CA PHE A 370 -5.61 -2.16 -26.29
C PHE A 370 -6.60 -1.11 -26.82
N LYS A 371 -6.22 -0.39 -27.88
CA LYS A 371 -7.07 0.59 -28.58
C LYS A 371 -7.40 0.12 -29.99
N THR A 372 -8.68 0.07 -30.36
CA THR A 372 -9.09 -0.19 -31.74
C THR A 372 -10.45 0.45 -32.06
N MET A 373 -10.81 0.43 -33.33
CA MET A 373 -12.11 0.88 -33.85
C MET A 373 -12.92 -0.32 -34.33
N ILE A 374 -14.21 -0.33 -34.01
CA ILE A 374 -15.16 -1.29 -34.55
C ILE A 374 -15.97 -0.62 -35.64
N ALA A 375 -15.95 -1.27 -36.80
CA ALA A 375 -16.58 -0.75 -38.00
C ALA A 375 -17.51 -1.80 -38.64
N ILE A 376 -18.58 -1.33 -39.27
CA ILE A 376 -19.59 -2.16 -39.90
C ILE A 376 -19.41 -2.16 -41.41
N GLY A 377 -19.33 -3.36 -42.00
CA GLY A 377 -19.27 -3.57 -43.44
C GLY A 377 -18.00 -3.03 -44.12
N GLU A 378 -17.95 -3.12 -45.45
CA GLU A 378 -16.79 -2.68 -46.24
C GLU A 378 -16.55 -1.16 -46.22
N TYR A 379 -17.50 -0.39 -45.66
CA TYR A 379 -17.47 1.07 -45.63
C TYR A 379 -16.93 1.66 -44.33
N GLU A 380 -16.40 0.83 -43.43
CA GLU A 380 -15.84 1.22 -42.14
C GLU A 380 -16.75 2.17 -41.33
N LEU A 381 -18.07 1.91 -41.33
CA LEU A 381 -19.01 2.73 -40.58
C LEU A 381 -18.82 2.49 -39.08
N SER A 382 -18.52 3.55 -38.32
CA SER A 382 -18.36 3.49 -36.86
C SER A 382 -19.57 2.84 -36.18
N LEU A 383 -19.34 1.88 -35.27
CA LEU A 383 -20.38 1.25 -34.46
C LEU A 383 -20.34 1.80 -33.02
N PRO A 384 -21.17 2.78 -32.65
CA PRO A 384 -21.18 3.33 -31.30
C PRO A 384 -21.94 2.44 -30.30
N ASN A 385 -21.56 2.53 -29.03
CA ASN A 385 -22.16 1.81 -27.90
C ASN A 385 -22.17 0.27 -28.03
N ALA A 386 -21.29 -0.31 -28.83
CA ALA A 386 -21.07 -1.76 -28.84
C ALA A 386 -20.39 -2.17 -27.54
N LEU A 387 -20.93 -3.18 -26.85
CA LEU A 387 -20.34 -3.81 -25.68
C LEU A 387 -19.24 -4.78 -26.11
N ILE A 388 -18.05 -4.61 -25.55
CA ILE A 388 -16.88 -5.46 -25.77
C ILE A 388 -16.58 -6.20 -24.48
N THR A 389 -16.49 -7.52 -24.55
CA THR A 389 -16.17 -8.38 -23.41
C THR A 389 -14.96 -9.23 -23.70
N ILE A 390 -14.01 -9.30 -22.76
CA ILE A 390 -12.94 -10.32 -22.76
C ILE A 390 -13.27 -11.32 -21.67
N SER A 391 -13.96 -12.39 -22.06
CA SER A 391 -14.59 -13.33 -21.12
C SER A 391 -13.58 -14.03 -20.21
N GLU A 392 -12.33 -14.24 -20.67
CA GLU A 392 -11.27 -14.84 -19.85
C GLU A 392 -10.77 -13.95 -18.71
N LEU A 393 -11.00 -12.64 -18.81
CA LEU A 393 -10.50 -11.63 -17.85
C LEU A 393 -11.61 -10.91 -17.08
N ASP A 394 -12.88 -11.19 -17.40
CA ASP A 394 -14.06 -10.45 -16.91
C ASP A 394 -13.98 -8.92 -17.15
N ILE A 395 -13.33 -8.51 -18.25
CA ILE A 395 -13.19 -7.11 -18.65
C ILE A 395 -14.31 -6.74 -19.62
N LYS A 396 -14.94 -5.58 -19.40
CA LYS A 396 -15.99 -5.03 -20.28
C LYS A 396 -15.77 -3.56 -20.57
N THR A 397 -15.97 -3.15 -21.81
CA THR A 397 -15.96 -1.74 -22.23
C THR A 397 -16.99 -1.49 -23.34
N SER A 398 -17.22 -0.24 -23.72
CA SER A 398 -18.12 0.12 -24.80
C SER A 398 -17.48 1.06 -25.81
N THR A 399 -17.84 0.94 -27.08
CA THR A 399 -17.35 1.87 -28.10
C THR A 399 -17.96 3.27 -27.96
N ASP A 400 -17.16 4.28 -28.28
CA ASP A 400 -17.57 5.68 -28.32
C ASP A 400 -18.42 6.02 -29.56
N LYS A 401 -18.80 7.29 -29.72
CA LYS A 401 -19.58 7.76 -30.88
C LYS A 401 -18.89 7.59 -32.25
N TYR A 402 -17.59 7.29 -32.26
CA TYR A 402 -16.79 7.04 -33.45
C TYR A 402 -16.41 5.55 -33.60
N GLY A 403 -16.96 4.67 -32.75
CA GLY A 403 -16.68 3.24 -32.79
C GLY A 403 -15.36 2.85 -32.12
N ASN A 404 -14.65 3.78 -31.47
CA ASN A 404 -13.39 3.48 -30.79
C ASN A 404 -13.64 2.91 -29.40
N PHE A 405 -12.79 2.00 -28.96
CA PHE A 405 -12.73 1.59 -27.56
C PHE A 405 -11.28 1.44 -27.08
N SER A 406 -11.11 1.48 -25.75
CA SER A 406 -9.85 1.19 -25.09
C SER A 406 -10.08 0.19 -23.96
N ILE A 407 -9.21 -0.81 -23.88
CA ILE A 407 -9.07 -1.72 -22.74
C ILE A 407 -7.66 -1.55 -22.21
N VAL A 408 -7.53 -1.05 -20.99
CA VAL A 408 -6.25 -0.94 -20.29
C VAL A 408 -6.00 -2.19 -19.44
N ASP A 409 -4.78 -2.33 -18.91
CA ASP A 409 -4.45 -3.34 -17.89
C ASP A 409 -4.53 -4.80 -18.34
N ILE A 410 -4.27 -5.07 -19.63
CA ILE A 410 -4.28 -6.42 -20.17
C ILE A 410 -2.87 -6.98 -20.41
N SER A 411 -2.59 -8.17 -19.87
CA SER A 411 -1.31 -8.86 -20.07
C SER A 411 -1.10 -9.32 -21.52
N ASN A 412 0.16 -9.55 -21.91
CA ASN A 412 0.47 -10.27 -23.15
C ASN A 412 -0.25 -11.63 -23.20
N GLY A 413 -0.86 -11.96 -24.32
CA GLY A 413 -1.61 -13.20 -24.45
C GLY A 413 -2.48 -13.27 -25.69
N ASN A 414 -3.10 -14.43 -25.88
CA ASN A 414 -4.16 -14.62 -26.86
C ASN A 414 -5.49 -14.65 -26.11
N TYR A 415 -6.42 -13.80 -26.51
CA TYR A 415 -7.73 -13.67 -25.87
C TYR A 415 -8.85 -13.79 -26.89
N LYS A 416 -10.05 -14.06 -26.41
CA LYS A 416 -11.27 -13.88 -27.19
C LYS A 416 -11.97 -12.60 -26.78
N ILE A 417 -12.39 -11.84 -27.78
CA ILE A 417 -13.29 -10.70 -27.58
C ILE A 417 -14.67 -11.03 -28.11
N ASP A 418 -15.69 -10.77 -27.30
CA ASP A 418 -17.09 -10.85 -27.65
C ASP A 418 -17.62 -9.44 -27.87
N ILE A 419 -18.11 -9.16 -29.07
CA ILE A 419 -18.67 -7.87 -29.46
C ILE A 419 -20.18 -8.02 -29.57
N GLN A 420 -20.92 -7.17 -28.88
CA GLN A 420 -22.38 -7.15 -28.90
C GLN A 420 -22.89 -5.73 -29.14
N ALA A 421 -23.82 -5.58 -30.07
CA ALA A 421 -24.52 -4.32 -30.31
C ALA A 421 -26.00 -4.58 -30.57
N ASP A 422 -26.85 -3.63 -30.20
CA ASP A 422 -28.29 -3.77 -30.34
C ASP A 422 -28.69 -3.98 -31.81
N GLY A 423 -29.45 -5.05 -32.05
CA GLY A 423 -29.92 -5.42 -33.39
C GLY A 423 -28.88 -6.11 -34.29
N LEU A 424 -27.68 -6.39 -33.78
CA LEU A 424 -26.65 -7.19 -34.47
C LEU A 424 -26.43 -8.53 -33.75
N GLU A 425 -26.03 -9.55 -34.52
CA GLU A 425 -25.56 -10.80 -33.94
C GLU A 425 -24.22 -10.58 -33.23
N SER A 426 -23.99 -11.28 -32.12
CA SER A 426 -22.72 -11.18 -31.40
C SER A 426 -21.60 -11.82 -32.20
N ILE A 427 -20.41 -11.23 -32.12
CA ILE A 427 -19.22 -11.67 -32.86
C ILE A 427 -18.11 -11.97 -31.89
N GLU A 428 -17.54 -13.17 -32.00
CA GLU A 428 -16.31 -13.54 -31.33
C GLU A 428 -15.11 -13.29 -32.26
N SER A 429 -14.04 -12.71 -31.74
CA SER A 429 -12.77 -12.57 -32.45
C SER A 429 -11.60 -12.95 -31.55
N ASN A 430 -10.58 -13.60 -32.11
CA ASN A 430 -9.34 -13.88 -31.38
C ASN A 430 -8.41 -12.69 -31.54
N ILE A 431 -7.85 -12.22 -30.43
CA ILE A 431 -6.89 -11.13 -30.40
C ILE A 431 -5.58 -11.61 -29.80
N GLN A 432 -4.47 -11.13 -30.34
CA GLN A 432 -3.14 -11.34 -29.78
C GLN A 432 -2.60 -10.01 -29.28
N ILE A 433 -2.26 -9.95 -28.00
CA ILE A 433 -1.67 -8.78 -27.35
C ILE A 433 -0.19 -9.09 -27.14
N SER A 434 0.66 -8.22 -27.69
CA SER A 434 2.12 -8.38 -27.68
C SER A 434 2.85 -7.05 -27.48
N ASP A 435 4.14 -7.16 -27.14
CA ASP A 435 4.99 -6.07 -26.64
C ASP A 435 5.19 -4.83 -27.52
N TYR A 436 4.83 -4.90 -28.80
CA TYR A 436 5.23 -3.89 -29.79
C TYR A 436 4.11 -3.25 -30.59
N GLN A 437 2.87 -3.71 -30.48
CA GLN A 437 1.68 -3.11 -31.10
C GLN A 437 0.48 -4.01 -30.80
N ALA A 438 -0.57 -3.45 -30.21
CA ALA A 438 -1.92 -3.98 -30.38
C ALA A 438 -2.46 -3.52 -31.75
N GLU A 439 -1.77 -3.84 -32.84
CA GLU A 439 -2.33 -3.62 -34.18
C GLU A 439 -3.29 -4.76 -34.48
N ILE A 440 -4.56 -4.54 -34.18
CA ILE A 440 -5.63 -5.34 -34.78
C ILE A 440 -6.07 -4.60 -36.02
N SER A 441 -6.03 -5.31 -37.15
CA SER A 441 -6.75 -4.90 -38.34
C SER A 441 -8.21 -4.66 -37.95
N ASN A 442 -8.75 -3.48 -38.23
CA ASN A 442 -10.14 -3.08 -37.96
C ASN A 442 -11.08 -4.29 -37.92
N VAL A 443 -11.73 -4.53 -36.78
CA VAL A 443 -12.68 -5.65 -36.67
C VAL A 443 -13.91 -5.27 -37.48
N VAL A 444 -13.97 -5.73 -38.72
CA VAL A 444 -15.09 -5.48 -39.63
C VAL A 444 -16.20 -6.48 -39.34
N ILE A 445 -17.31 -5.96 -38.82
CA ILE A 445 -18.52 -6.74 -38.61
C ILE A 445 -19.24 -6.85 -39.96
N LYS A 446 -19.35 -8.08 -40.47
CA LYS A 446 -20.19 -8.35 -41.65
C LYS A 446 -21.66 -8.20 -41.25
N LEU A 447 -22.36 -7.35 -42.00
CA LEU A 447 -23.80 -7.23 -41.82
C LEU A 447 -24.49 -8.52 -42.25
N PRO A 448 -25.54 -8.95 -41.54
CA PRO A 448 -26.43 -9.96 -42.09
C PRO A 448 -26.95 -9.49 -43.45
N GLU A 449 -27.01 -10.39 -44.45
CA GLU A 449 -27.43 -10.04 -45.83
C GLU A 449 -28.76 -9.26 -45.86
N TRP A 450 -29.67 -9.53 -44.92
CA TRP A 450 -30.95 -8.82 -44.84
C TRP A 450 -30.80 -7.36 -44.38
N LEU A 451 -29.85 -7.03 -43.51
CA LEU A 451 -29.60 -5.68 -43.03
C LEU A 451 -28.75 -4.89 -44.02
N GLU A 452 -27.80 -5.55 -44.69
CA GLU A 452 -27.03 -4.97 -45.78
C GLU A 452 -27.97 -4.46 -46.90
N ASN A 453 -28.96 -5.27 -47.26
CA ASN A 453 -30.01 -4.88 -48.21
C ASN A 453 -30.89 -3.72 -47.73
N ILE A 454 -31.11 -3.55 -46.42
CA ILE A 454 -31.93 -2.46 -45.86
C ILE A 454 -31.12 -1.17 -45.74
N ILE A 455 -29.87 -1.23 -45.29
CA ILE A 455 -29.00 -0.05 -45.15
C ILE A 455 -28.62 0.46 -46.52
N VAL A 456 -28.22 -0.41 -47.45
CA VAL A 456 -27.97 -0.02 -48.85
C VAL A 456 -29.24 0.57 -49.46
N LYS A 457 -30.43 -0.01 -49.23
CA LYS A 457 -31.68 0.61 -49.70
C LYS A 457 -31.98 1.95 -49.04
N ASN A 458 -31.79 2.11 -47.74
CA ASN A 458 -32.14 3.36 -47.04
C ASN A 458 -31.14 4.49 -47.37
N VAL A 459 -29.86 4.16 -47.50
CA VAL A 459 -28.82 5.11 -47.94
C VAL A 459 -29.06 5.47 -49.41
N ILE A 460 -29.27 4.48 -50.29
CA ILE A 460 -29.63 4.75 -51.69
C ILE A 460 -30.90 5.61 -51.72
N ASN A 461 -31.99 5.25 -51.03
CA ASN A 461 -33.24 6.03 -51.00
C ASN A 461 -33.06 7.46 -50.45
N SER A 462 -32.08 7.71 -49.59
CA SER A 462 -31.82 9.06 -49.06
C SER A 462 -31.10 9.97 -50.05
N PHE A 463 -30.40 9.39 -51.03
CA PHE A 463 -29.66 10.12 -52.08
C PHE A 463 -30.24 9.94 -53.48
N ASP A 464 -31.15 8.97 -53.66
CA ASP A 464 -31.87 8.65 -54.88
C ASP A 464 -33.09 9.58 -55.00
N VAL A 465 -32.82 10.74 -55.60
CA VAL A 465 -33.78 11.83 -55.69
C VAL A 465 -34.95 11.49 -56.61
N ASP A 466 -34.76 10.58 -57.58
CA ASP A 466 -35.81 10.18 -58.52
C ASP A 466 -36.43 8.80 -58.24
N SER A 467 -35.98 8.14 -57.16
CA SER A 467 -36.52 6.88 -56.63
C SER A 467 -36.40 5.71 -57.61
N ASP A 468 -35.39 5.69 -58.47
CA ASP A 468 -35.13 4.62 -59.44
C ASP A 468 -34.26 3.46 -58.89
N ALA A 469 -33.96 3.53 -57.60
CA ALA A 469 -33.08 2.65 -56.83
C ALA A 469 -31.61 2.65 -57.31
N LYS A 470 -31.17 3.71 -58.00
CA LYS A 470 -29.78 3.89 -58.43
C LYS A 470 -29.29 5.28 -58.04
N ILE A 471 -27.98 5.38 -57.83
CA ILE A 471 -27.29 6.66 -57.70
C ILE A 471 -26.60 6.93 -59.03
N GLY A 472 -27.09 7.90 -59.78
CA GLY A 472 -26.63 8.22 -61.13
C GLY A 472 -26.34 9.70 -61.35
N ILE A 473 -26.22 10.07 -62.63
CA ILE A 473 -25.90 11.44 -63.05
C ILE A 473 -26.98 12.45 -62.60
N LYS A 474 -28.22 12.00 -62.41
CA LYS A 474 -29.34 12.86 -62.03
C LYS A 474 -29.24 13.33 -60.58
N GLU A 475 -28.81 12.45 -59.69
CA GLU A 475 -28.62 12.72 -58.26
C GLU A 475 -27.42 13.66 -58.09
N ALA A 476 -26.35 13.42 -58.86
CA ALA A 476 -25.19 14.31 -58.93
C ALA A 476 -25.58 15.72 -59.45
N ILE A 477 -26.44 15.82 -60.47
CA ILE A 477 -26.97 17.10 -60.96
C ILE A 477 -27.85 17.77 -59.91
N HIS A 478 -28.67 17.02 -59.17
CA HIS A 478 -29.53 17.55 -58.11
C HIS A 478 -28.70 18.12 -56.95
N ALA A 479 -27.69 17.38 -56.48
CA ALA A 479 -26.75 17.86 -55.47
C ALA A 479 -26.01 19.11 -55.94
N LEU A 480 -25.56 19.13 -57.20
CA LEU A 480 -24.91 20.31 -57.79
C LEU A 480 -25.86 21.51 -57.78
N LYS A 481 -27.11 21.36 -58.23
CA LYS A 481 -28.13 22.43 -58.22
C LYS A 481 -28.38 22.99 -56.82
N CYS A 482 -28.42 22.14 -55.78
CA CYS A 482 -28.53 22.57 -54.38
C CYS A 482 -27.32 23.41 -53.95
N VAL A 483 -26.11 23.05 -54.38
CA VAL A 483 -24.87 23.77 -54.03
C VAL A 483 -24.73 25.11 -54.77
N VAL A 484 -25.13 25.20 -56.05
CA VAL A 484 -25.10 26.47 -56.80
C VAL A 484 -26.37 27.33 -56.66
N GLY A 485 -27.34 26.90 -55.85
CA GLY A 485 -28.55 27.67 -55.55
C GLY A 485 -29.52 27.83 -56.73
N ILE A 486 -29.43 26.95 -57.73
CA ILE A 486 -30.30 26.98 -58.91
C ILE A 486 -31.60 26.27 -58.53
N LYS A 487 -32.64 27.05 -58.22
CA LYS A 487 -34.01 26.52 -58.02
C LYS A 487 -34.57 26.04 -59.36
N ASN A 488 -35.22 24.87 -59.34
CA ASN A 488 -35.95 24.35 -60.50
C ASN A 488 -37.04 25.31 -60.97
#